data_AF-A0A848DSS3-F1
#
_entry.id   AF-A0A848DSS3-F1
#
_cell.length_a   1.000
_cell.length_b   1.000
_cell.length_c   1.000
_cell.angle_alpha   90.00
_cell.angle_beta   90.00
_cell.angle_gamma   90.00
#
_symmetry.space_group_name_H-M   'P 1'
#
loop_
_entity.id
_entity.type
_entity.pdbx_description
1 polymer ?
#
loop_
_entity_poly.entity_id
_entity_poly.type
_entity_poly.pdbx_seq_one_letter_code
_entity_poly.pdbx_strand_id
1 'polypeptide(L)' 'MDASAIGWWTCPECGSVAELPGADTAGYEVSCPDCSGPMIEQWQWEYAAA' A
#
# COMPACT_ATOMS: atom_id res chain seq x y z
N MET A 1 11.16 -7.30 -17.52
CA MET A 1 10.78 -7.78 -16.18
C MET A 1 10.04 -6.63 -15.55
N ASP A 2 8.71 -6.75 -15.47
CA ASP A 2 7.82 -5.73 -14.93
C ASP A 2 8.24 -5.44 -13.48
N ALA A 3 8.81 -4.27 -13.24
CA ALA A 3 9.11 -3.82 -11.90
C ALA A 3 7.76 -3.39 -11.29
N SER A 4 6.95 -4.37 -10.90
CA SER A 4 5.70 -4.14 -10.20
C SER A 4 6.07 -3.50 -8.86
N ALA A 5 6.02 -2.17 -8.79
CA ALA A 5 6.27 -1.43 -7.56
C ALA A 5 5.28 -1.92 -6.50
N ILE A 6 5.75 -2.54 -5.42
CA ILE A 6 4.90 -2.92 -4.29
C ILE A 6 4.77 -1.66 -3.42
N GLY A 7 3.54 -1.18 -3.25
CA GLY A 7 3.18 -0.13 -2.31
C GLY A 7 2.80 -0.72 -0.95
N TRP A 8 3.30 -0.11 0.11
CA TRP A 8 2.91 -0.45 1.48
C TRP A 8 1.85 0.50 1.99
N TRP A 9 0.70 -0.04 2.35
CA TRP A 9 -0.45 0.70 2.84
C TRP A 9 -0.66 0.41 4.31
N THR A 10 -0.90 1.46 5.10
CA THR A 10 -1.21 1.31 6.53
C THR A 10 -2.48 2.07 6.84
N CYS A 11 -3.36 1.44 7.60
CA CYS A 11 -4.54 2.10 8.13
C CYS A 11 -4.18 2.85 9.42
N PRO A 12 -4.34 4.18 9.48
CA PRO A 12 -4.04 4.94 10.69
C PRO A 12 -5.06 4.69 11.82
N GLU A 13 -6.25 4.18 11.49
CA GLU A 13 -7.32 3.92 12.46
C GLU A 13 -7.05 2.65 13.29
N CYS A 14 -6.73 1.53 12.63
CA CYS A 14 -6.51 0.25 13.29
C CYS A 14 -5.04 -0.20 13.33
N GLY A 15 -4.17 0.44 12.55
CA GLY A 15 -2.76 0.05 12.42
C GLY A 15 -2.50 -1.15 11.51
N SER A 16 -3.52 -1.68 10.81
CA SER A 16 -3.33 -2.77 9.85
C SER A 16 -2.46 -2.33 8.68
N VAL A 17 -1.60 -3.23 8.23
CA VAL A 17 -0.69 -3.02 7.10
C VAL A 17 -1.05 -3.98 5.97
N ALA A 18 -1.08 -3.49 4.74
CA ALA A 18 -1.35 -4.27 3.54
C ALA A 18 -0.28 -4.00 2.46
N GLU A 19 0.18 -5.07 1.83
CA GLU A 19 1.09 -5.04 0.68
C GLU A 19 0.26 -5.11 -0.59
N LEU A 20 0.26 -4.03 -1.37
CA LEU A 20 -0.52 -3.93 -2.59
C LEU A 20 0.39 -3.54 -3.76
N PRO A 21 0.13 -4.03 -4.99
CA PRO A 21 0.84 -3.55 -6.17
C PRO A 21 0.50 -2.06 -6.38
N GLY A 22 1.51 -1.21 -6.19
CA GLY A 22 1.40 0.25 -6.26
C GLY A 22 0.91 0.78 -7.61
N ALA A 23 1.11 0.01 -8.70
CA ALA A 23 0.56 0.33 -10.01
C ALA A 23 -0.98 0.21 -10.08
N ASP A 24 -1.57 -0.67 -9.27
CA ASP A 24 -3.03 -0.91 -9.23
C ASP A 24 -3.74 0.04 -8.26
N THR A 25 -3.01 0.56 -7.27
CA THR A 25 -3.57 1.45 -6.24
C THR A 25 -3.31 2.93 -6.50
N ALA A 26 -2.52 3.27 -7.52
CA ALA A 26 -2.24 4.66 -7.91
C ALA A 26 -3.52 5.36 -8.40
N GLY A 27 -4.09 6.21 -7.54
CA GLY A 27 -5.34 6.93 -7.82
C GLY A 27 -6.61 6.21 -7.37
N TYR A 28 -6.50 5.07 -6.69
CA TYR A 28 -7.63 4.36 -6.08
C TYR A 28 -7.63 4.54 -4.55
N GLU A 29 -8.78 4.83 -3.96
CA GLU A 29 -8.93 4.85 -2.51
C GLU A 29 -8.92 3.40 -1.98
N VAL A 30 -7.85 3.03 -1.28
CA VAL A 30 -7.75 1.72 -0.62
C VAL A 30 -8.45 1.79 0.73
N SER A 31 -9.53 1.01 0.88
CA SER A 31 -10.22 0.84 2.15
C SER A 31 -9.65 -0.34 2.94
N CYS A 32 -9.48 -0.15 4.25
CA CYS A 32 -9.00 -1.20 5.13
C CYS A 32 -10.03 -2.33 5.25
N PRO A 33 -9.66 -3.61 5.07
CA PRO A 33 -10.61 -4.71 5.16
C PRO A 33 -11.13 -4.95 6.59
N ASP A 34 -10.42 -4.45 7.62
CA ASP A 34 -10.77 -4.67 9.02
C ASP A 34 -11.75 -3.61 9.54
N CYS A 35 -11.44 -2.33 9.32
CA CYS A 35 -12.22 -1.21 9.84
C CYS A 35 -12.95 -0.40 8.76
N SER A 36 -12.79 -0.74 7.48
CA SER A 36 -13.27 0.05 6.32
C SER A 36 -12.77 1.50 6.27
N GLY A 37 -11.76 1.84 7.10
CA GLY A 37 -11.14 3.16 7.11
C GLY A 37 -10.23 3.39 5.89
N PRO A 38 -9.97 4.66 5.51
CA PRO A 38 -9.05 4.99 4.44
C PRO A 38 -7.63 4.56 4.82
N MET A 39 -7.00 3.74 3.99
CA MET A 39 -5.58 3.41 4.15
C MET A 39 -4.74 4.48 3.49
N ILE A 40 -3.61 4.80 4.11
CA ILE A 40 -2.62 5.73 3.56
C ILE A 40 -1.41 4.93 3.09
N GLU A 41 -0.93 5.25 1.90
CA GLU A 41 0.35 4.75 1.42
C GLU A 41 1.46 5.35 2.29
N GLN A 42 2.22 4.49 2.97
CA GLN A 42 3.26 4.95 3.90
C GLN A 42 4.56 5.27 3.17
N TRP A 43 4.94 4.47 2.16
CA TRP A 43 6.04 4.75 1.25
C TRP A 43 6.21 3.64 0.21
N GLN A 44 6.46 4.04 -1.05
CA GLN A 44 7.04 3.17 -2.06
C GLN A 44 8.56 3.23 -1.93
N TRP A 45 9.18 2.26 -1.29
CA TRP A 45 10.64 2.17 -1.23
C TRP A 45 11.07 1.19 -2.30
N GLU A 46 11.68 1.75 -3.34
CA GLU A 46 12.38 1.03 -4.38
C GLU A 46 13.30 -0.01 -3.73
N TYR A 47 13.07 -1.25 -4.15
CA TYR A 47 13.94 -2.42 -4.03
C TYR A 47 15.36 -2.05 -3.58
N ALA A 48 15.65 -2.19 -2.29
CA ALA A 48 17.02 -2.21 -1.79
C ALA A 48 17.65 -3.50 -2.33
N ALA A 49 18.11 -3.45 -3.59
CA ALA A 49 18.93 -4.47 -4.20
C ALA A 49 20.23 -4.55 -3.39
N ALA A 50 20.35 -5.63 -2.62
CA ALA A 50 21.58 -6.05 -1.96
C ALA A 50 22.69 -6.37 -2.98
#